data_AF-A0A7L4GX19-F1
#
_entry.id   AF-A0A7L4GX19-F1
#
_cell.length_a   1.000
_cell.length_b   1.000
_cell.length_c   1.000
_cell.angle_alpha   90.00
_cell.angle_beta   90.00
_cell.angle_gamma   90.00
#
_symmetry.space_group_name_H-M   'P 1'
#
loop_
_entity.id
_entity.type
_entity.pdbx_description
1 polymer ?
#
loop_
_entity_poly.entity_id
_entity_poly.type
_entity_poly.pdbx_seq_one_letter_code
_entity_poly.pdbx_strand_id
1 'polypeptide(L)'
;PVPSPRHWGSPGEPRALFALPSARGPLPAPRWPIECEVIKERIEHIEWIPPEPEPFCHPTGPEQSPAPLGEEQGTVVYDLSPAPPGSSFTHARAGGAPGPLSSPAAALAGPEDTTLLFESRFESGNLQKAVRVGPYEYVLMLRPDLYTAKHTQWFYFRVQNTRREPLYRFTIANMAKPKSLYSEGLRPLLYSQRDAQSRGIGWRRVGTDVRYYRGGGEEPAAFRLSWAARFPHDADTCFFAHSYPYTYSDLQRYLRALAGDPARSRYCTVRALCRSLAGNVIYLLTVTSPGGAAAKRAVLLSARAHPGESGGSWAMRGFLDFLLGAHPDAQLLRQLFLFKVVPMLNPDGVVVGNSRCSLAGRDPNRAYGTGLRDTFPGVWHLRAMVERLLAEREVVLYCDFHGHSRKNNVFMYGCDGGGAGAGSRLHQRIFPLMLSKNAPDKFSFPSCKFQVQKSKAGTGRVVMWRMGVSNSYTMEVAFGGSTLGGRSSHFTTEDLKSLGYHLCDTLLDFCDPHPAKFQQCLSEADALLRQRLGRELGCGRSWSDVSMSELES
;
A
#
# COMPACT_ATOMS: atom_id res chain seq x y z
N PRO A 1 -12.10 38.05 -51.97
CA PRO A 1 -11.78 38.81 -50.72
C PRO A 1 -12.46 38.14 -49.51
N VAL A 2 -11.72 37.22 -48.90
CA VAL A 2 -12.16 36.41 -47.75
C VAL A 2 -11.90 37.20 -46.47
N PRO A 3 -12.87 37.37 -45.56
CA PRO A 3 -12.61 37.99 -44.26
C PRO A 3 -12.00 36.97 -43.29
N SER A 4 -10.99 37.44 -42.57
CA SER A 4 -10.16 36.75 -41.56
C SER A 4 -10.93 35.97 -40.48
N PRO A 5 -10.41 34.83 -39.99
CA PRO A 5 -10.98 34.10 -38.88
C PRO A 5 -10.67 34.78 -37.54
N ARG A 6 -11.72 34.99 -36.74
CA ARG A 6 -11.64 35.44 -35.35
C ARG A 6 -10.94 34.38 -34.49
N HIS A 7 -10.06 34.83 -33.62
CA HIS A 7 -9.46 34.05 -32.53
C HIS A 7 -10.52 33.31 -31.72
N TRP A 8 -10.50 31.98 -31.75
CA TRP A 8 -11.18 31.15 -30.78
C TRP A 8 -10.20 30.86 -29.63
N GLY A 9 -10.40 31.55 -28.51
CA GLY A 9 -9.72 31.24 -27.26
C GLY A 9 -10.05 29.82 -26.78
N SER A 10 -9.06 29.14 -26.21
CA SER A 10 -9.15 27.80 -25.65
C SER A 10 -10.22 27.69 -24.56
N PRO A 11 -11.24 26.82 -24.69
CA PRO A 11 -12.19 26.56 -23.62
C PRO A 11 -11.59 25.61 -22.57
N GLY A 12 -11.13 26.20 -21.46
CA GLY A 12 -11.30 25.75 -20.08
C GLY A 12 -10.99 24.30 -19.69
N GLU A 13 -9.83 24.10 -19.02
CA GLU A 13 -9.71 23.14 -17.92
C GLU A 13 -10.87 23.38 -16.92
N PRO A 14 -11.42 22.33 -16.27
CA PRO A 14 -12.45 22.51 -15.25
C PRO A 14 -11.90 23.34 -14.08
N ARG A 15 -12.17 24.65 -14.11
CA ARG A 15 -11.89 25.58 -13.03
C ARG A 15 -12.93 25.37 -11.93
N ALA A 16 -12.45 25.01 -10.74
CA ALA A 16 -13.10 25.16 -9.44
C ALA A 16 -14.49 24.52 -9.24
N LEU A 17 -14.54 23.26 -8.80
CA LEU A 17 -15.74 22.68 -8.15
C LEU A 17 -15.46 21.84 -6.90
N PHE A 18 -14.21 21.74 -6.46
CA PHE A 18 -13.85 20.93 -5.31
C PHE A 18 -13.08 21.77 -4.30
N ALA A 19 -13.65 21.95 -3.10
CA ALA A 19 -12.96 22.57 -1.98
C ALA A 19 -11.68 21.78 -1.71
N LEU A 20 -10.54 22.39 -2.04
CA LEU A 20 -9.22 21.88 -1.68
C LEU A 20 -8.99 22.12 -0.19
N PRO A 21 -8.07 21.39 0.47
CA PRO A 21 -7.70 21.69 1.84
C PRO A 21 -7.28 23.16 1.92
N SER A 22 -8.10 24.00 2.56
CA SER A 22 -7.69 25.36 2.87
C SER A 22 -6.51 25.26 3.83
N ALA A 23 -5.42 25.96 3.52
CA ALA A 23 -4.27 26.06 4.42
C ALA A 23 -4.67 26.56 5.83
N ARG A 24 -5.82 27.24 5.93
CA ARG A 24 -6.32 27.87 7.17
C ARG A 24 -7.61 27.25 7.72
N GLY A 25 -8.17 26.19 7.12
CA GLY A 25 -9.44 25.57 7.52
C GLY A 25 -9.30 24.17 8.13
N PRO A 26 -10.31 23.66 8.87
CA PRO A 26 -10.32 22.29 9.42
C PRO A 26 -10.25 21.23 8.32
N LEU A 27 -9.77 20.01 8.65
CA LEU A 27 -9.64 18.97 7.62
C LEU A 27 -11.05 18.52 7.29
N PRO A 28 -11.38 18.27 6.01
CA PRO A 28 -12.62 17.61 5.69
C PRO A 28 -12.60 16.23 6.35
N ALA A 29 -13.54 15.98 7.24
CA ALA A 29 -13.67 14.69 7.91
C ALA A 29 -13.84 13.56 6.87
N PRO A 30 -13.17 12.42 7.04
CA PRO A 30 -13.36 11.27 6.17
C PRO A 30 -14.84 10.85 6.12
N ARG A 31 -15.29 10.49 4.92
CA ARG A 31 -16.63 9.94 4.68
C ARG A 31 -16.58 8.43 4.75
N TRP A 32 -17.58 7.88 5.42
CA TRP A 32 -17.76 6.45 5.70
C TRP A 32 -19.12 6.00 5.16
N PRO A 33 -19.28 4.71 4.80
CA PRO A 33 -20.60 4.14 4.64
C PRO A 33 -21.51 4.45 5.83
N ILE A 34 -22.79 4.68 5.56
CA ILE A 34 -23.76 5.13 6.58
C ILE A 34 -23.97 4.11 7.70
N GLU A 35 -23.70 2.83 7.43
CA GLU A 35 -23.81 1.73 8.36
C GLU A 35 -22.56 1.54 9.23
N CYS A 36 -21.45 2.19 8.90
CA CYS A 36 -20.22 2.08 9.69
C CYS A 36 -20.31 2.97 10.93
N GLU A 37 -20.34 2.37 12.11
CA GLU A 37 -20.13 3.08 13.35
C GLU A 37 -18.67 3.55 13.49
N VAL A 38 -18.46 4.78 13.95
CA VAL A 38 -17.13 5.38 14.12
C VAL A 38 -17.06 6.11 15.46
N ILE A 39 -16.05 5.80 16.28
CA ILE A 39 -15.80 6.51 17.53
C ILE A 39 -15.40 7.96 17.28
N LYS A 40 -15.76 8.85 18.20
CA LYS A 40 -15.39 10.28 18.13
C LYS A 40 -13.92 10.54 18.45
N GLU A 41 -13.29 9.61 19.17
CA GLU A 41 -11.88 9.69 19.53
C GLU A 41 -11.02 9.69 18.27
N ARG A 42 -10.10 10.65 18.19
CA ARG A 42 -9.12 10.72 17.11
C ARG A 42 -7.90 9.91 17.50
N ILE A 43 -7.59 8.89 16.73
CA ILE A 43 -6.40 8.07 16.93
C ILE A 43 -5.25 8.64 16.09
N GLU A 44 -4.19 9.02 16.76
CA GLU A 44 -2.95 9.50 16.16
C GLU A 44 -1.76 8.77 16.79
N HIS A 45 -0.76 8.50 15.97
CA HIS A 45 0.46 7.82 16.40
C HIS A 45 1.66 8.70 16.06
N ILE A 46 2.61 8.77 16.99
CA ILE A 46 3.91 9.39 16.70
C ILE A 46 4.71 8.53 15.73
N GLU A 47 5.49 9.17 14.87
CA GLU A 47 6.53 8.50 14.10
C GLU A 47 7.73 8.23 15.02
N TRP A 48 8.30 7.04 14.89
CA TRP A 48 9.48 6.62 15.64
C TRP A 48 10.24 5.59 14.80
N ILE A 49 11.56 5.72 14.79
CA ILE A 49 12.45 4.77 14.15
C ILE A 49 13.20 4.03 15.27
N PRO A 50 13.18 2.69 15.29
CA PRO A 50 13.94 1.94 16.26
C PRO A 50 15.44 2.26 16.10
N PRO A 51 16.19 2.43 17.21
CA PRO A 51 17.61 2.77 17.14
C PRO A 51 18.45 1.67 16.45
N GLU A 52 17.99 0.42 16.57
CA GLU A 52 18.59 -0.75 15.93
C GLU A 52 17.58 -1.43 14.98
N PRO A 53 18.04 -2.01 13.86
CA PRO A 53 17.15 -2.75 12.96
C PRO A 53 16.44 -3.92 13.65
N GLU A 54 15.11 -3.96 13.56
CA GLU A 54 14.32 -5.01 14.22
C GLU A 54 14.42 -6.34 13.46
N PRO A 55 15.00 -7.40 14.04
CA PRO A 55 15.25 -8.66 13.33
C PRO A 55 13.96 -9.44 13.06
N PHE A 56 13.98 -10.30 12.04
CA PHE A 56 12.93 -11.30 11.84
C PHE A 56 12.84 -12.25 13.06
N CYS A 57 11.68 -12.89 13.30
CA CYS A 57 11.66 -14.04 14.21
C CYS A 57 12.25 -15.27 13.54
N HIS A 58 12.97 -16.08 14.31
CA HIS A 58 13.31 -17.43 13.88
C HIS A 58 12.01 -18.21 13.63
N PRO A 59 11.88 -18.90 12.49
CA PRO A 59 10.77 -19.81 12.28
C PRO A 59 10.79 -20.83 13.42
N THR A 60 9.72 -20.86 14.23
CA THR A 60 9.50 -22.02 15.10
C THR A 60 9.19 -23.19 14.16
N GLY A 61 9.88 -24.31 14.33
CA GLY A 61 9.75 -25.48 13.45
C GLY A 61 8.32 -26.02 13.36
N PRO A 62 8.08 -27.09 12.58
CA PRO A 62 6.76 -27.68 12.45
C PRO A 62 6.33 -28.38 13.75
N GLU A 63 5.90 -27.60 14.74
CA GLU A 63 5.11 -28.11 15.87
C GLU A 63 3.65 -28.29 15.44
N GLN A 64 3.01 -29.32 15.99
CA GLN A 64 1.62 -29.66 15.71
C GLN A 64 0.71 -28.44 15.92
N SER A 65 -0.30 -28.33 15.05
CA SER A 65 -1.38 -27.34 15.22
C SER A 65 -1.86 -27.38 16.67
N PRO A 66 -2.01 -26.24 17.34
CA PRO A 66 -2.65 -26.21 18.66
C PRO A 66 -3.99 -26.94 18.59
N ALA A 67 -4.38 -27.58 19.69
CA ALA A 67 -5.68 -28.26 19.83
C ALA A 67 -6.82 -27.37 19.28
N PRO A 68 -7.91 -27.96 18.74
CA PRO A 68 -9.01 -27.19 18.17
C PRO A 68 -9.43 -26.08 19.13
N LEU A 69 -9.27 -24.83 18.67
CA LEU A 69 -9.64 -23.64 19.44
C LEU A 69 -11.12 -23.76 19.77
N GLY A 70 -11.45 -23.83 21.06
CA GLY A 70 -12.81 -23.90 21.56
C GLY A 70 -13.55 -22.58 21.37
N GLU A 71 -13.72 -22.12 20.12
CA GLU A 71 -14.55 -20.94 19.81
C GLU A 71 -15.96 -21.10 20.38
N GLU A 72 -16.47 -22.34 20.43
CA GLU A 72 -17.77 -22.69 21.02
C GLU A 72 -17.83 -22.60 22.56
N GLN A 73 -16.68 -22.47 23.24
CA GLN A 73 -16.58 -22.48 24.71
C GLN A 73 -16.07 -21.16 25.30
N GLY A 74 -15.73 -20.17 24.47
CA GLY A 74 -15.19 -18.88 24.91
C GLY A 74 -16.24 -17.79 25.15
N THR A 75 -15.87 -16.74 25.89
CA THR A 75 -16.72 -15.56 26.12
C THR A 75 -16.46 -14.51 25.04
N VAL A 76 -17.50 -14.06 24.34
CA VAL A 76 -17.40 -12.95 23.38
C VAL A 76 -17.20 -11.65 24.15
N VAL A 77 -16.09 -10.95 23.91
CA VAL A 77 -15.72 -9.70 24.59
C VAL A 77 -15.74 -8.49 23.67
N TYR A 78 -15.80 -8.73 22.36
CA TYR A 78 -15.99 -7.72 21.33
C TYR A 78 -16.72 -8.33 20.14
N ASP A 79 -17.76 -7.68 19.63
CA ASP A 79 -18.45 -8.10 18.40
C ASP A 79 -19.04 -6.92 17.64
N LEU A 80 -18.66 -6.79 16.37
CA LEU A 80 -19.29 -5.89 15.42
C LEU A 80 -20.23 -6.69 14.52
N SER A 81 -21.49 -6.26 14.48
CA SER A 81 -22.49 -6.85 13.59
C SER A 81 -21.98 -6.85 12.13
N PRO A 82 -21.91 -8.01 11.46
CA PRO A 82 -21.54 -8.05 10.06
C PRO A 82 -22.57 -7.31 9.21
N ALA A 83 -22.11 -6.74 8.10
CA ALA A 83 -23.04 -6.32 7.05
C ALA A 83 -23.78 -7.58 6.52
N PRO A 84 -25.10 -7.50 6.25
CA PRO A 84 -25.84 -8.62 5.69
C PRO A 84 -25.18 -9.17 4.43
N PRO A 85 -25.15 -10.51 4.23
CA PRO A 85 -24.63 -11.10 3.00
C PRO A 85 -25.32 -10.51 1.76
N GLY A 86 -24.54 -10.20 0.73
CA GLY A 86 -25.06 -9.60 -0.51
C GLY A 86 -25.30 -8.09 -0.44
N SER A 87 -24.98 -7.44 0.68
CA SER A 87 -25.00 -5.97 0.78
C SER A 87 -24.07 -5.31 -0.23
N SER A 88 -24.47 -4.13 -0.69
CA SER A 88 -23.70 -3.26 -1.58
C SER A 88 -23.64 -1.85 -1.01
N PHE A 89 -22.63 -1.09 -1.44
CA PHE A 89 -22.50 0.31 -1.05
C PHE A 89 -23.71 1.12 -1.54
N THR A 90 -24.31 1.89 -0.64
CA THR A 90 -25.46 2.76 -0.96
C THR A 90 -25.05 4.23 -0.96
N HIS A 91 -24.68 4.76 0.21
CA HIS A 91 -24.26 6.15 0.39
C HIS A 91 -23.38 6.30 1.63
N ALA A 92 -22.75 7.47 1.75
CA ALA A 92 -21.77 7.75 2.79
C ALA A 92 -21.96 9.14 3.41
N ARG A 93 -21.51 9.30 4.64
CA ARG A 93 -21.47 10.59 5.35
C ARG A 93 -20.19 10.76 6.16
N ALA A 94 -19.89 12.00 6.53
CA ALA A 94 -18.81 12.29 7.45
C ALA A 94 -19.10 11.62 8.81
N GLY A 95 -18.13 10.85 9.32
CA GLY A 95 -18.22 10.16 10.62
C GLY A 95 -19.10 8.91 10.67
N GLY A 96 -19.65 8.43 9.55
CA GLY A 96 -20.40 7.17 9.52
C GLY A 96 -21.79 7.25 10.17
N ALA A 97 -22.22 6.20 10.85
CA ALA A 97 -23.58 6.02 11.32
C ALA A 97 -24.10 7.16 12.24
N PRO A 98 -25.36 7.59 12.06
CA PRO A 98 -26.01 8.51 12.99
C PRO A 98 -26.37 7.82 14.31
N GLY A 99 -26.40 8.59 15.40
CA GLY A 99 -26.94 8.14 16.68
C GLY A 99 -25.88 7.67 17.68
N PRO A 100 -26.31 7.14 18.84
CA PRO A 100 -25.40 6.53 19.79
C PRO A 100 -24.79 5.27 19.17
N LEU A 101 -23.49 5.09 19.38
CA LEU A 101 -22.79 3.89 18.93
C LEU A 101 -23.27 2.70 19.74
N SER A 102 -23.36 1.52 19.12
CA SER A 102 -23.54 0.28 19.85
C SER A 102 -22.43 0.10 20.90
N SER A 103 -22.67 -0.74 21.91
CA SER A 103 -21.64 -1.18 22.85
C SER A 103 -21.12 -2.55 22.43
N PRO A 104 -20.15 -2.63 21.50
CA PRO A 104 -19.64 -3.92 21.01
C PRO A 104 -18.75 -4.62 22.03
N ALA A 105 -18.26 -3.89 23.04
CA ALA A 105 -17.36 -4.41 24.06
C ALA A 105 -18.12 -4.88 25.31
N ALA A 106 -17.62 -5.95 25.92
CA ALA A 106 -18.11 -6.42 27.22
C ALA A 106 -17.85 -5.38 28.33
N ALA A 107 -18.78 -5.26 29.28
CA ALA A 107 -18.57 -4.47 30.49
C ALA A 107 -17.64 -5.25 31.45
N LEU A 108 -16.71 -4.53 32.08
CA LEU A 108 -15.84 -5.11 33.10
C LEU A 108 -16.65 -5.35 34.39
N ALA A 109 -16.46 -6.52 35.02
CA ALA A 109 -17.12 -6.85 36.28
C ALA A 109 -16.56 -6.08 37.49
N GLY A 110 -15.38 -5.45 37.33
CA GLY A 110 -14.72 -4.66 38.36
C GLY A 110 -13.23 -4.44 38.05
N PRO A 111 -12.46 -3.80 38.96
CA PRO A 111 -11.03 -3.51 38.77
C PRO A 111 -10.13 -4.76 38.62
N GLU A 112 -10.55 -5.89 39.19
CA GLU A 112 -9.86 -7.18 39.12
C GLU A 112 -10.13 -7.92 37.80
N ASP A 113 -11.07 -7.44 36.98
CA ASP A 113 -11.34 -8.03 35.69
C ASP A 113 -10.14 -7.84 34.75
N THR A 114 -9.61 -8.95 34.26
CA THR A 114 -8.45 -9.03 33.37
C THR A 114 -8.84 -9.11 31.90
N THR A 115 -10.12 -8.98 31.59
CA THR A 115 -10.65 -9.00 30.24
C THR A 115 -10.14 -7.81 29.44
N LEU A 116 -9.44 -8.08 28.32
CA LEU A 116 -9.01 -7.04 27.40
C LEU A 116 -10.22 -6.43 26.69
N LEU A 117 -10.21 -5.10 26.57
CA LEU A 117 -11.24 -4.37 25.82
C LEU A 117 -10.71 -4.06 24.42
N PHE A 118 -11.47 -4.44 23.39
CA PHE A 118 -11.09 -4.23 22.00
C PHE A 118 -11.92 -3.11 21.35
N GLU A 119 -11.34 -2.44 20.36
CA GLU A 119 -12.02 -1.45 19.53
C GLU A 119 -11.39 -1.39 18.13
N SER A 120 -12.20 -1.20 17.10
CA SER A 120 -11.77 -1.09 15.70
C SER A 120 -12.62 -0.13 14.86
N ARG A 121 -13.61 0.55 15.45
CA ARG A 121 -14.49 1.54 14.80
C ARG A 121 -13.80 2.90 14.64
N PHE A 122 -12.63 2.89 14.03
CA PHE A 122 -11.84 4.09 13.74
C PHE A 122 -11.14 3.92 12.40
N GLU A 123 -10.59 5.02 11.88
CA GLU A 123 -9.98 5.06 10.55
C GLU A 123 -8.91 3.97 10.35
N SER A 124 -9.06 3.20 9.25
CA SER A 124 -8.26 2.01 8.94
C SER A 124 -8.40 0.84 9.92
N GLY A 125 -9.26 0.93 10.94
CA GLY A 125 -9.49 -0.13 11.91
C GLY A 125 -10.15 -1.37 11.30
N ASN A 126 -9.61 -2.53 11.64
CA ASN A 126 -10.17 -3.83 11.26
C ASN A 126 -9.94 -4.88 12.34
N LEU A 127 -11.04 -5.21 13.01
CA LEU A 127 -11.30 -6.37 13.84
C LEU A 127 -12.83 -6.48 13.90
N GLN A 128 -13.40 -7.66 13.72
CA GLN A 128 -14.84 -7.87 13.81
C GLN A 128 -15.23 -8.45 15.16
N LYS A 129 -14.52 -9.49 15.62
CA LYS A 129 -14.89 -10.21 16.84
C LYS A 129 -13.65 -10.58 17.65
N ALA A 130 -13.76 -10.53 18.96
CA ALA A 130 -12.78 -11.10 19.89
C ALA A 130 -13.48 -12.01 20.91
N VAL A 131 -12.97 -13.22 21.04
CA VAL A 131 -13.46 -14.25 21.96
C VAL A 131 -12.34 -14.58 22.95
N ARG A 132 -12.61 -14.39 24.24
CA ARG A 132 -11.72 -14.79 25.33
C ARG A 132 -11.92 -16.29 25.56
N VAL A 133 -10.90 -17.09 25.24
CA VAL A 133 -10.93 -18.56 25.35
C VAL A 133 -10.09 -19.09 26.52
N GLY A 134 -9.35 -18.20 27.19
CA GLY A 134 -8.62 -18.50 28.41
C GLY A 134 -8.30 -17.21 29.18
N PRO A 135 -7.58 -17.29 30.32
CA PRO A 135 -7.27 -16.12 31.13
C PRO A 135 -6.59 -14.99 30.34
N TYR A 136 -5.66 -15.34 29.45
CA TYR A 136 -4.88 -14.42 28.62
C TYR A 136 -4.83 -14.85 27.14
N GLU A 137 -5.82 -15.63 26.70
CA GLU A 137 -5.89 -16.17 25.35
C GLU A 137 -7.14 -15.67 24.61
N TYR A 138 -6.92 -15.14 23.40
CA TYR A 138 -7.95 -14.51 22.59
C TYR A 138 -7.94 -15.04 21.17
N VAL A 139 -9.11 -15.48 20.69
CA VAL A 139 -9.36 -15.78 19.28
C VAL A 139 -10.04 -14.57 18.65
N LEU A 140 -9.49 -14.13 17.52
CA LEU A 140 -9.87 -12.93 16.81
C LEU A 140 -10.41 -13.28 15.42
N MET A 141 -11.46 -12.59 15.01
CA MET A 141 -11.97 -12.63 13.64
C MET A 141 -11.87 -11.24 13.04
N LEU A 142 -11.22 -11.15 11.88
CA LEU A 142 -11.17 -9.92 11.11
C LEU A 142 -12.45 -9.78 10.30
N ARG A 143 -12.82 -8.52 10.00
CA ARG A 143 -13.88 -8.23 9.05
C ARG A 143 -13.33 -8.47 7.64
N PRO A 144 -13.99 -9.26 6.79
CA PRO A 144 -13.70 -9.28 5.35
C PRO A 144 -13.86 -7.88 4.76
N ASP A 145 -13.26 -7.63 3.59
CA ASP A 145 -13.47 -6.35 2.91
C ASP A 145 -14.96 -6.05 2.71
N LEU A 146 -15.39 -4.80 2.96
CA LEU A 146 -16.80 -4.44 2.83
C LEU A 146 -17.36 -4.76 1.43
N TYR A 147 -18.61 -5.22 1.42
CA TYR A 147 -19.39 -5.58 0.22
C TYR A 147 -18.80 -6.73 -0.59
N THR A 148 -18.03 -7.60 0.07
CA THR A 148 -17.57 -8.86 -0.48
C THR A 148 -17.31 -9.87 0.64
N ALA A 149 -17.41 -11.17 0.35
CA ALA A 149 -16.98 -12.22 1.26
C ALA A 149 -15.50 -12.60 1.06
N LYS A 150 -14.78 -11.85 0.21
CA LYS A 150 -13.39 -12.15 -0.17
C LYS A 150 -12.45 -11.15 0.49
N HIS A 151 -11.19 -11.59 0.65
CA HIS A 151 -10.06 -10.80 1.11
C HIS A 151 -10.14 -10.41 2.60
N THR A 152 -9.27 -11.06 3.38
CA THR A 152 -9.14 -10.84 4.82
C THR A 152 -7.66 -10.98 5.16
N GLN A 153 -6.98 -9.87 5.44
CA GLN A 153 -5.54 -9.86 5.71
C GLN A 153 -5.10 -8.68 6.58
N TRP A 154 -5.67 -7.51 6.35
CA TRP A 154 -5.36 -6.30 7.13
C TRP A 154 -6.02 -6.38 8.50
N PHE A 155 -5.24 -6.10 9.54
CA PHE A 155 -5.75 -5.90 10.89
C PHE A 155 -5.14 -4.64 11.49
N TYR A 156 -5.96 -3.91 12.23
CA TYR A 156 -5.55 -2.75 13.00
C TYR A 156 -6.62 -2.51 14.06
N PHE A 157 -6.28 -2.70 15.33
CA PHE A 157 -7.24 -2.62 16.42
C PHE A 157 -6.58 -2.12 17.70
N ARG A 158 -7.40 -1.53 18.57
CA ARG A 158 -7.02 -1.07 19.90
C ARG A 158 -7.28 -2.16 20.93
N VAL A 159 -6.46 -2.19 21.96
CA VAL A 159 -6.59 -3.03 23.15
C VAL A 159 -6.40 -2.17 24.39
N GLN A 160 -7.30 -2.29 25.36
CA GLN A 160 -7.23 -1.62 26.66
C GLN A 160 -7.40 -2.64 27.80
N ASN A 161 -7.31 -2.17 29.05
CA ASN A 161 -7.30 -3.01 30.25
C ASN A 161 -6.13 -4.02 30.27
N THR A 162 -4.97 -3.59 29.76
CA THR A 162 -3.77 -4.42 29.67
C THR A 162 -3.19 -4.72 31.05
N ARG A 163 -2.60 -5.91 31.20
CA ARG A 163 -1.72 -6.25 32.33
C ARG A 163 -0.31 -6.49 31.81
N ARG A 164 0.70 -6.00 32.52
CA ARG A 164 2.11 -6.07 32.09
C ARG A 164 2.70 -7.47 32.22
N GLU A 165 2.41 -8.13 33.35
CA GLU A 165 3.04 -9.40 33.73
C GLU A 165 2.53 -10.65 32.99
N PRO A 166 1.27 -10.75 32.52
CA PRO A 166 0.85 -11.92 31.77
C PRO A 166 1.41 -11.96 30.35
N LEU A 167 1.69 -13.18 29.86
CA LEU A 167 1.92 -13.41 28.44
C LEU A 167 0.57 -13.67 27.76
N TYR A 168 0.17 -12.77 26.87
CA TYR A 168 -1.07 -12.90 26.12
C TYR A 168 -0.84 -13.67 24.83
N ARG A 169 -1.79 -14.52 24.44
CA ARG A 169 -1.81 -15.20 23.15
C ARG A 169 -3.00 -14.72 22.32
N PHE A 170 -2.71 -14.25 21.11
CA PHE A 170 -3.72 -13.86 20.14
C PHE A 170 -3.69 -14.83 18.97
N THR A 171 -4.85 -15.23 18.49
CA THR A 171 -4.98 -16.01 17.25
C THR A 171 -6.04 -15.40 16.35
N ILE A 172 -5.63 -14.83 15.20
CA ILE A 172 -6.56 -14.47 14.14
C ILE A 172 -6.92 -15.73 13.37
N ALA A 173 -8.21 -16.09 13.31
CA ALA A 173 -8.64 -17.39 12.81
C ALA A 173 -9.05 -17.41 11.33
N ASN A 174 -9.24 -16.25 10.68
CA ASN A 174 -9.85 -16.13 9.35
C ASN A 174 -9.00 -15.41 8.27
N MET A 175 -7.69 -15.60 8.28
CA MET A 175 -6.80 -15.03 7.25
C MET A 175 -7.03 -15.73 5.90
N ALA A 176 -7.11 -14.95 4.82
CA ALA A 176 -7.53 -15.49 3.51
C ALA A 176 -6.41 -16.10 2.66
N LYS A 177 -5.14 -15.85 2.97
CA LYS A 177 -4.02 -16.21 2.07
C LYS A 177 -3.31 -17.49 2.51
N PRO A 178 -2.99 -18.42 1.60
CA PRO A 178 -2.28 -19.64 1.97
C PRO A 178 -0.80 -19.46 2.30
N LYS A 179 -0.20 -18.36 1.87
CA LYS A 179 1.21 -18.03 2.13
C LYS A 179 1.31 -16.62 2.69
N SER A 180 2.18 -16.44 3.68
CA SER A 180 2.35 -15.19 4.39
C SER A 180 3.80 -15.02 4.86
N LEU A 181 4.29 -13.79 4.89
CA LEU A 181 5.60 -13.47 5.47
C LEU A 181 5.67 -13.74 6.99
N TYR A 182 4.53 -13.96 7.66
CA TYR A 182 4.53 -14.47 9.04
C TYR A 182 5.18 -15.86 9.15
N SER A 183 5.14 -16.68 8.09
CA SER A 183 5.91 -17.93 8.00
C SER A 183 7.41 -17.70 7.75
N GLU A 184 7.79 -16.49 7.36
CA GLU A 184 9.15 -16.08 6.97
C GLU A 184 9.73 -15.06 7.98
N GLY A 185 9.22 -15.06 9.21
CA GLY A 185 9.79 -14.27 10.31
C GLY A 185 9.19 -12.88 10.52
N LEU A 186 8.12 -12.50 9.80
CA LEU A 186 7.40 -11.25 10.04
C LEU A 186 6.76 -11.24 11.45
N ARG A 187 6.78 -10.07 12.10
CA ARG A 187 6.14 -9.83 13.38
C ARG A 187 5.04 -8.73 13.30
N PRO A 188 3.93 -8.84 14.04
CA PRO A 188 2.96 -7.75 14.15
C PRO A 188 3.59 -6.50 14.76
N LEU A 189 2.99 -5.34 14.50
CA LEU A 189 3.36 -4.09 15.17
C LEU A 189 2.53 -3.88 16.42
N LEU A 190 3.16 -3.30 17.46
CA LEU A 190 2.52 -2.80 18.67
C LEU A 190 2.84 -1.31 18.83
N TYR A 191 1.83 -0.53 19.18
CA TYR A 191 1.96 0.83 19.67
C TYR A 191 1.43 0.90 21.10
N SER A 192 2.17 1.51 22.02
CA SER A 192 1.74 1.77 23.40
C SER A 192 1.60 3.28 23.59
N GLN A 193 0.42 3.75 23.99
CA GLN A 193 0.21 5.18 24.24
C GLN A 193 1.09 5.68 25.39
N ARG A 194 1.26 4.88 26.44
CA ARG A 194 2.15 5.25 27.56
C ARG A 194 3.61 5.36 27.15
N ASP A 195 4.14 4.41 26.37
CA ASP A 195 5.53 4.49 25.86
C ASP A 195 5.70 5.70 24.93
N ALA A 196 4.71 6.02 24.10
CA ALA A 196 4.75 7.20 23.24
C ALA A 196 4.80 8.50 24.04
N GLN A 197 3.97 8.63 25.08
CA GLN A 197 3.89 9.84 25.90
C GLN A 197 5.09 10.01 26.82
N SER A 198 5.56 8.92 27.46
CA SER A 198 6.60 8.99 28.48
C SER A 198 8.02 8.87 27.91
N ARG A 199 8.20 8.19 26.78
CA ARG A 199 9.52 7.83 26.23
C ARG A 199 9.71 8.20 24.76
N GLY A 200 8.66 8.73 24.10
CA GLY A 200 8.73 9.06 22.67
C GLY A 200 8.87 7.83 21.77
N ILE A 201 8.46 6.65 22.22
CA ILE A 201 8.56 5.39 21.45
C ILE A 201 7.24 5.12 20.73
N GLY A 202 7.31 5.00 19.40
CA GLY A 202 6.15 4.70 18.55
C GLY A 202 5.98 3.21 18.25
N TRP A 203 5.57 2.91 17.02
CA TRP A 203 5.33 1.54 16.55
C TRP A 203 6.60 0.69 16.57
N ARG A 204 6.53 -0.50 17.16
CA ARG A 204 7.61 -1.50 17.18
C ARG A 204 7.11 -2.90 16.83
N ARG A 205 7.97 -3.74 16.27
CA ARG A 205 7.69 -5.15 16.00
C ARG A 205 7.69 -5.92 17.33
N VAL A 206 6.63 -6.68 17.57
CA VAL A 206 6.50 -7.53 18.76
C VAL A 206 6.01 -8.91 18.39
N GLY A 207 6.07 -9.83 19.33
CA GLY A 207 5.57 -11.18 19.14
C GLY A 207 6.69 -12.21 19.30
N THR A 208 6.41 -13.20 20.12
CA THR A 208 7.10 -14.50 20.16
C THR A 208 6.14 -15.57 19.68
N ASP A 209 6.65 -16.77 19.35
CA ASP A 209 5.85 -17.90 18.85
C ASP A 209 4.90 -17.51 17.71
N VAL A 210 5.39 -16.68 16.80
CA VAL A 210 4.60 -16.24 15.65
C VAL A 210 4.44 -17.43 14.70
N ARG A 211 3.20 -17.84 14.46
CA ARG A 211 2.88 -18.99 13.61
C ARG A 211 1.81 -18.61 12.60
N TYR A 212 1.99 -19.08 11.37
CA TYR A 212 1.01 -18.95 10.30
C TYR A 212 0.73 -20.31 9.68
N TYR A 213 -0.48 -20.81 9.82
CA TYR A 213 -0.82 -22.19 9.49
C TYR A 213 -2.26 -22.30 8.98
N ARG A 214 -2.56 -23.42 8.30
CA ARG A 214 -3.91 -23.70 7.81
C ARG A 214 -4.82 -24.04 8.97
N GLY A 215 -5.98 -23.39 9.07
CA GLY A 215 -7.02 -23.75 10.02
C GLY A 215 -7.75 -25.05 9.64
N GLY A 216 -8.45 -25.66 10.61
CA GLY A 216 -9.39 -26.75 10.33
C GLY A 216 -10.74 -26.21 9.84
N GLY A 217 -11.42 -26.93 8.94
CA GLY A 217 -12.75 -26.56 8.42
C GLY A 217 -12.95 -26.88 6.93
N GLU A 218 -14.18 -26.67 6.43
CA GLU A 218 -14.55 -26.84 5.03
C GLU A 218 -13.93 -25.77 4.10
N GLU A 219 -13.88 -26.06 2.81
CA GLU A 219 -13.28 -25.18 1.79
C GLU A 219 -14.15 -23.95 1.48
N PRO A 220 -13.57 -22.76 1.26
CA PRO A 220 -12.13 -22.47 1.26
C PRO A 220 -11.55 -22.39 2.68
N ALA A 221 -10.50 -23.17 2.94
CA ALA A 221 -9.90 -23.22 4.27
C ALA A 221 -9.33 -21.85 4.68
N ALA A 222 -9.75 -21.37 5.85
CA ALA A 222 -9.16 -20.20 6.48
C ALA A 222 -7.75 -20.49 7.03
N PHE A 223 -6.89 -19.49 7.03
CA PHE A 223 -5.55 -19.55 7.63
C PHE A 223 -5.55 -18.82 8.97
N ARG A 224 -4.68 -19.27 9.88
CA ARG A 224 -4.55 -18.73 11.23
C ARG A 224 -3.22 -18.03 11.39
N LEU A 225 -3.23 -16.89 12.07
CA LEU A 225 -2.04 -16.19 12.55
C LEU A 225 -2.10 -16.16 14.08
N SER A 226 -1.13 -16.79 14.76
CA SER A 226 -1.00 -16.68 16.21
C SER A 226 0.31 -16.03 16.61
N TRP A 227 0.31 -15.27 17.71
CA TRP A 227 1.51 -14.74 18.35
C TRP A 227 1.27 -14.57 19.85
N ALA A 228 2.37 -14.58 20.61
CA ALA A 228 2.36 -14.26 22.04
C ALA A 228 3.04 -12.91 22.29
N ALA A 229 2.49 -12.09 23.17
CA ALA A 229 3.05 -10.77 23.50
C ALA A 229 2.77 -10.36 24.94
N ARG A 230 3.68 -9.56 25.51
CA ARG A 230 3.49 -8.86 26.79
C ARG A 230 3.22 -7.39 26.52
N PHE A 231 2.35 -6.79 27.32
CA PHE A 231 2.16 -5.34 27.28
C PHE A 231 3.25 -4.65 28.10
N PRO A 232 3.69 -3.44 27.70
CA PRO A 232 4.73 -2.73 28.44
C PRO A 232 4.24 -2.18 29.79
N HIS A 233 2.95 -1.90 29.93
CA HIS A 233 2.37 -1.24 31.10
C HIS A 233 0.99 -1.83 31.47
N ASP A 234 0.65 -1.76 32.75
CA ASP A 234 -0.71 -2.00 33.23
C ASP A 234 -1.63 -0.83 32.87
N ALA A 235 -2.90 -1.13 32.57
CA ALA A 235 -3.92 -0.15 32.19
C ALA A 235 -3.43 0.81 31.08
N ASP A 236 -2.77 0.25 30.07
CA ASP A 236 -2.35 0.95 28.87
C ASP A 236 -3.44 0.89 27.81
N THR A 237 -3.34 1.79 26.84
CA THR A 237 -4.05 1.71 25.58
C THR A 237 -3.04 1.39 24.50
N CYS A 238 -3.11 0.16 24.03
CA CYS A 238 -2.22 -0.37 23.01
C CYS A 238 -2.95 -0.56 21.68
N PHE A 239 -2.19 -0.63 20.59
CA PHE A 239 -2.71 -0.95 19.27
C PHE A 239 -1.86 -2.03 18.61
N PHE A 240 -2.52 -2.98 17.94
CA PHE A 240 -1.86 -3.93 17.07
C PHE A 240 -2.18 -3.62 15.61
N ALA A 241 -1.18 -3.76 14.72
CA ALA A 241 -1.37 -3.58 13.29
C ALA A 241 -0.55 -4.57 12.45
N HIS A 242 -1.04 -4.90 11.25
CA HIS A 242 -0.33 -5.76 10.31
C HIS A 242 0.95 -5.11 9.76
N SER A 243 0.88 -3.82 9.47
CA SER A 243 1.98 -2.98 8.98
C SER A 243 1.74 -1.54 9.44
N TYR A 244 2.75 -0.67 9.31
CA TYR A 244 2.67 0.71 9.80
C TYR A 244 1.45 1.40 9.19
N PRO A 245 0.43 1.77 9.99
CA PRO A 245 -0.75 2.41 9.44
C PRO A 245 -0.40 3.71 8.74
N TYR A 246 -1.14 4.02 7.68
CA TYR A 246 -1.11 5.33 7.02
C TYR A 246 -2.55 5.64 6.61
N THR A 247 -3.21 6.48 7.40
CA THR A 247 -4.63 6.79 7.25
C THR A 247 -4.86 7.82 6.14
N TYR A 248 -6.11 7.98 5.70
CA TYR A 248 -6.48 9.07 4.79
C TYR A 248 -6.33 10.43 5.49
N SER A 249 -6.64 10.51 6.79
CA SER A 249 -6.35 11.70 7.61
C SER A 249 -4.86 12.05 7.67
N ASP A 250 -3.96 11.06 7.68
CA ASP A 250 -2.50 11.32 7.61
C ASP A 250 -2.11 11.94 6.29
N LEU A 251 -2.66 11.42 5.17
CA LEU A 251 -2.46 12.04 3.85
C LEU A 251 -2.98 13.48 3.85
N GLN A 252 -4.19 13.69 4.35
CA GLN A 252 -4.81 15.02 4.37
C GLN A 252 -3.99 16.01 5.21
N ARG A 253 -3.46 15.60 6.36
CA ARG A 253 -2.57 16.42 7.20
C ARG A 253 -1.28 16.75 6.47
N TYR A 254 -0.66 15.75 5.82
CA TYR A 254 0.54 15.93 5.01
C TYR A 254 0.32 16.94 3.87
N LEU A 255 -0.75 16.77 3.09
CA LEU A 255 -1.07 17.65 1.96
C LEU A 255 -1.44 19.06 2.41
N ARG A 256 -2.09 19.23 3.56
CA ARG A 256 -2.31 20.58 4.11
C ARG A 256 -0.98 21.24 4.47
N ALA A 257 -0.10 20.55 5.20
CA ALA A 257 1.19 21.11 5.59
C ALA A 257 1.98 21.55 4.34
N LEU A 258 1.99 20.71 3.31
CA LEU A 258 2.58 21.01 2.00
C LEU A 258 1.93 22.22 1.32
N ALA A 259 0.60 22.30 1.26
CA ALA A 259 -0.11 23.41 0.64
C ALA A 259 0.06 24.74 1.40
N GLY A 260 0.31 24.67 2.71
CA GLY A 260 0.59 25.82 3.57
C GLY A 260 2.05 26.30 3.53
N ASP A 261 2.96 25.51 2.96
CA ASP A 261 4.39 25.85 2.84
C ASP A 261 4.62 26.80 1.64
N PRO A 262 5.06 28.06 1.87
CA PRO A 262 5.25 29.04 0.79
C PRO A 262 6.38 28.67 -0.19
N ALA A 263 7.36 27.89 0.23
CA ALA A 263 8.44 27.46 -0.65
C ALA A 263 7.98 26.30 -1.54
N ARG A 264 7.36 25.27 -0.94
CA ARG A 264 6.93 24.06 -1.67
C ARG A 264 5.74 24.31 -2.60
N SER A 265 4.80 25.16 -2.19
CA SER A 265 3.61 25.50 -2.98
C SER A 265 3.94 26.21 -4.32
N ARG A 266 5.14 26.78 -4.48
CA ARG A 266 5.59 27.41 -5.74
C ARG A 266 5.78 26.42 -6.88
N TYR A 267 6.11 25.17 -6.56
CA TYR A 267 6.38 24.12 -7.55
C TYR A 267 5.54 22.86 -7.33
N CYS A 268 4.62 22.85 -6.35
CA CYS A 268 3.66 21.79 -6.15
C CYS A 268 2.23 22.34 -6.04
N THR A 269 1.36 21.88 -6.94
CA THR A 269 -0.06 22.19 -6.90
C THR A 269 -0.84 20.94 -6.52
N VAL A 270 -1.68 21.04 -5.49
CA VAL A 270 -2.62 19.98 -5.07
C VAL A 270 -3.98 20.27 -5.69
N ARG A 271 -4.55 19.30 -6.41
CA ARG A 271 -5.91 19.35 -6.98
C ARG A 271 -6.70 18.09 -6.59
N ALA A 272 -8.02 18.13 -6.76
CA ALA A 272 -8.84 16.92 -6.76
C ALA A 272 -8.77 16.28 -8.15
N LEU A 273 -8.39 15.00 -8.21
CA LEU A 273 -8.51 14.18 -9.42
C LEU A 273 -9.99 13.87 -9.68
N CYS A 274 -10.68 13.39 -8.65
CA CYS A 274 -12.09 13.07 -8.62
C CYS A 274 -12.55 12.83 -7.17
N ARG A 275 -13.81 12.44 -6.99
CA ARG A 275 -14.32 11.87 -5.74
C ARG A 275 -14.43 10.36 -5.85
N SER A 276 -14.17 9.67 -4.75
CA SER A 276 -14.42 8.24 -4.59
C SER A 276 -15.92 7.93 -4.42
N LEU A 277 -16.28 6.66 -4.24
CA LEU A 277 -17.68 6.24 -4.05
C LEU A 277 -18.31 6.86 -2.81
N ALA A 278 -17.56 6.90 -1.69
CA ALA A 278 -18.02 7.57 -0.47
C ALA A 278 -17.94 9.10 -0.54
N GLY A 279 -17.44 9.66 -1.65
CA GLY A 279 -17.27 11.10 -1.83
C GLY A 279 -15.98 11.69 -1.26
N ASN A 280 -15.05 10.85 -0.78
CA ASN A 280 -13.72 11.28 -0.37
C ASN A 280 -12.92 11.78 -1.58
N VAL A 281 -12.08 12.79 -1.36
CA VAL A 281 -11.28 13.36 -2.46
C VAL A 281 -10.10 12.44 -2.77
N ILE A 282 -9.96 12.08 -4.04
CA ILE A 282 -8.73 11.47 -4.57
C ILE A 282 -7.85 12.62 -5.05
N TYR A 283 -6.71 12.84 -4.39
CA TYR A 283 -5.83 13.98 -4.66
C TYR A 283 -4.90 13.71 -5.85
N LEU A 284 -4.62 14.77 -6.61
CA LEU A 284 -3.58 14.82 -7.65
C LEU A 284 -2.61 15.93 -7.31
N LEU A 285 -1.33 15.60 -7.18
CA LEU A 285 -0.26 16.57 -7.07
C LEU A 285 0.38 16.73 -8.44
N THR A 286 0.59 17.99 -8.84
CA THR A 286 1.40 18.34 -9.99
C THR A 286 2.67 19.02 -9.49
N VAL A 287 3.84 18.43 -9.74
CA VAL A 287 5.13 18.97 -9.28
C VAL A 287 6.03 19.30 -10.47
N THR A 288 6.50 20.56 -10.56
CA THR A 288 7.45 21.02 -11.57
C THR A 288 7.98 22.42 -11.23
N SER A 289 9.18 22.79 -11.71
CA SER A 289 9.74 24.13 -11.48
C SER A 289 8.90 25.25 -12.11
N PRO A 290 8.85 26.45 -11.49
CA PRO A 290 8.23 27.63 -12.09
C PRO A 290 8.94 28.00 -13.41
N GLY A 291 8.20 28.31 -14.48
CA GLY A 291 8.76 28.61 -15.81
C GLY A 291 8.18 27.80 -16.96
N GLY A 292 7.23 26.90 -16.69
CA GLY A 292 6.42 26.23 -17.70
C GLY A 292 6.68 24.72 -17.79
N ALA A 293 5.63 23.97 -18.13
CA ALA A 293 5.67 22.51 -18.29
C ALA A 293 5.60 22.08 -19.76
N ALA A 294 5.47 23.00 -20.72
CA ALA A 294 5.04 22.69 -22.08
C ALA A 294 5.95 21.69 -22.83
N ALA A 295 7.27 21.74 -22.62
CA ALA A 295 8.23 20.84 -23.26
C ALA A 295 8.75 19.71 -22.34
N LYS A 296 8.29 19.63 -21.09
CA LYS A 296 8.84 18.68 -20.11
C LYS A 296 8.17 17.31 -20.27
N ARG A 297 9.01 16.27 -20.26
CA ARG A 297 8.58 14.88 -20.17
C ARG A 297 7.88 14.62 -18.84
N ALA A 298 6.92 13.70 -18.82
CA ALA A 298 6.14 13.41 -17.63
C ALA A 298 6.58 12.13 -16.91
N VAL A 299 6.46 12.15 -15.58
CA VAL A 299 6.58 10.99 -14.70
C VAL A 299 5.31 10.86 -13.87
N LEU A 300 4.72 9.67 -13.85
CA LEU A 300 3.46 9.41 -13.18
C LEU A 300 3.62 8.39 -12.07
N LEU A 301 3.02 8.68 -10.92
CA LEU A 301 3.11 7.84 -9.75
C LEU A 301 1.73 7.71 -9.11
N SER A 302 1.38 6.49 -8.71
CA SER A 302 0.21 6.23 -7.90
C SER A 302 0.53 5.30 -6.74
N ALA A 303 -0.29 5.32 -5.71
CA ALA A 303 -0.20 4.37 -4.61
C ALA A 303 -1.59 4.01 -4.07
N ARG A 304 -1.64 2.93 -3.29
CA ARG A 304 -2.81 2.55 -2.48
C ARG A 304 -4.06 2.29 -3.30
N ALA A 305 -3.91 1.62 -4.44
CA ALA A 305 -5.06 0.97 -5.07
C ALA A 305 -5.63 -0.11 -4.15
N HIS A 306 -4.76 -0.90 -3.49
CA HIS A 306 -5.17 -1.76 -2.39
C HIS A 306 -4.99 -1.05 -1.03
N PRO A 307 -6.03 -0.98 -0.20
CA PRO A 307 -6.04 -0.22 1.04
C PRO A 307 -5.25 -0.84 2.19
N GLY A 308 -4.96 -2.15 2.17
CA GLY A 308 -4.13 -2.79 3.21
C GLY A 308 -2.63 -2.59 3.01
N GLU A 309 -2.19 -2.02 1.88
CA GLU A 309 -0.78 -1.97 1.46
C GLU A 309 -0.13 -0.63 1.85
N SER A 310 0.00 -0.36 3.16
CA SER A 310 0.41 0.96 3.68
C SER A 310 1.89 1.29 3.46
N GLY A 311 2.74 0.29 3.23
CA GLY A 311 4.12 0.50 2.80
C GLY A 311 4.22 1.36 1.53
N GLY A 312 3.24 1.24 0.62
CA GLY A 312 3.16 2.09 -0.57
C GLY A 312 2.92 3.58 -0.24
N SER A 313 2.14 3.89 0.80
CA SER A 313 1.96 5.29 1.25
C SER A 313 3.24 5.87 1.83
N TRP A 314 3.98 5.09 2.62
CA TRP A 314 5.25 5.54 3.22
C TRP A 314 6.32 5.78 2.15
N ALA A 315 6.44 4.88 1.17
CA ALA A 315 7.30 5.09 0.01
C ALA A 315 6.89 6.31 -0.81
N MET A 316 5.59 6.51 -1.03
CA MET A 316 5.07 7.69 -1.72
C MET A 316 5.35 8.99 -0.96
N ARG A 317 5.22 8.98 0.37
CA ARG A 317 5.58 10.13 1.20
C ARG A 317 7.06 10.46 1.10
N GLY A 318 7.94 9.46 1.19
CA GLY A 318 9.38 9.68 1.02
C GLY A 318 9.75 10.23 -0.37
N PHE A 319 9.07 9.76 -1.42
CA PHE A 319 9.21 10.31 -2.76
C PHE A 319 8.84 11.81 -2.80
N LEU A 320 7.69 12.18 -2.23
CA LEU A 320 7.26 13.58 -2.18
C LEU A 320 8.17 14.43 -1.29
N ASP A 321 8.62 13.91 -0.15
CA ASP A 321 9.52 14.62 0.76
C ASP A 321 10.85 14.95 0.09
N PHE A 322 11.44 14.00 -0.65
CA PHE A 322 12.65 14.26 -1.42
C PHE A 322 12.38 15.21 -2.61
N LEU A 323 11.39 14.90 -3.44
CA LEU A 323 11.10 15.67 -4.65
C LEU A 323 10.70 17.12 -4.34
N LEU A 324 10.18 17.41 -3.15
CA LEU A 324 9.83 18.75 -2.69
C LEU A 324 10.89 19.37 -1.76
N GLY A 325 12.01 18.67 -1.57
CA GLY A 325 13.14 19.15 -0.80
C GLY A 325 14.01 20.17 -1.54
N ALA A 326 14.97 20.72 -0.81
CA ALA A 326 15.94 21.68 -1.30
C ALA A 326 17.15 21.04 -2.00
N HIS A 327 17.27 19.71 -2.00
CA HIS A 327 18.41 19.00 -2.59
C HIS A 327 18.62 19.38 -4.07
N PRO A 328 19.87 19.57 -4.55
CA PRO A 328 20.13 19.91 -5.95
C PRO A 328 19.48 18.95 -6.95
N ASP A 329 19.57 17.64 -6.69
CA ASP A 329 18.93 16.62 -7.55
C ASP A 329 17.41 16.75 -7.59
N ALA A 330 16.77 17.11 -6.46
CA ALA A 330 15.33 17.36 -6.43
C ALA A 330 14.99 18.61 -7.26
N GLN A 331 15.82 19.65 -7.23
CA GLN A 331 15.66 20.83 -8.09
C GLN A 331 15.80 20.46 -9.57
N LEU A 332 16.81 19.67 -9.92
CA LEU A 332 17.05 19.19 -11.27
C LEU A 332 15.88 18.35 -11.78
N LEU A 333 15.38 17.40 -10.98
CA LEU A 333 14.19 16.62 -11.30
C LEU A 333 12.99 17.51 -11.63
N ARG A 334 12.72 18.54 -10.83
CA ARG A 334 11.64 19.50 -11.08
C ARG A 334 11.87 20.37 -12.33
N GLN A 335 13.12 20.62 -12.70
CA GLN A 335 13.48 21.31 -13.94
C GLN A 335 13.25 20.42 -15.17
N LEU A 336 13.61 19.14 -15.09
CA LEU A 336 13.53 18.19 -16.20
C LEU A 336 12.12 17.66 -16.45
N PHE A 337 11.33 17.46 -15.40
CA PHE A 337 10.08 16.69 -15.48
C PHE A 337 8.84 17.46 -15.02
N LEU A 338 7.70 16.99 -15.53
CA LEU A 338 6.38 17.22 -14.97
C LEU A 338 5.94 15.96 -14.21
N PHE A 339 5.84 16.04 -12.89
CA PHE A 339 5.33 14.92 -12.10
C PHE A 339 3.82 15.03 -11.90
N LYS A 340 3.11 13.91 -12.12
CA LYS A 340 1.70 13.73 -11.75
C LYS A 340 1.60 12.61 -10.73
N VAL A 341 1.24 12.95 -9.49
CA VAL A 341 1.27 12.02 -8.37
C VAL A 341 -0.11 11.87 -7.75
N VAL A 342 -0.60 10.64 -7.66
CA VAL A 342 -1.86 10.26 -6.99
C VAL A 342 -1.52 9.43 -5.76
N PRO A 343 -1.34 10.06 -4.57
CA PRO A 343 -0.76 9.39 -3.42
C PRO A 343 -1.68 8.34 -2.78
N MET A 344 -2.99 8.38 -3.06
CA MET A 344 -3.93 7.40 -2.58
C MET A 344 -5.11 7.24 -3.54
N LEU A 345 -5.14 6.13 -4.27
CA LEU A 345 -6.19 5.83 -5.27
C LEU A 345 -7.49 5.30 -4.66
N ASN A 346 -7.43 4.64 -3.52
CA ASN A 346 -8.59 4.03 -2.86
C ASN A 346 -8.76 4.53 -1.42
N PRO A 347 -9.05 5.83 -1.21
CA PRO A 347 -9.20 6.39 0.13
C PRO A 347 -10.35 5.74 0.90
N ASP A 348 -11.44 5.34 0.23
CA ASP A 348 -12.58 4.72 0.90
C ASP A 348 -12.21 3.39 1.55
N GLY A 349 -11.52 2.51 0.81
CA GLY A 349 -11.03 1.25 1.36
C GLY A 349 -10.06 1.46 2.53
N VAL A 350 -9.25 2.53 2.48
CA VAL A 350 -8.32 2.89 3.56
C VAL A 350 -9.09 3.34 4.81
N VAL A 351 -10.09 4.20 4.63
CA VAL A 351 -10.93 4.69 5.72
C VAL A 351 -11.59 3.53 6.45
N VAL A 352 -12.21 2.60 5.72
CA VAL A 352 -12.94 1.46 6.32
C VAL A 352 -12.06 0.26 6.69
N GLY A 353 -10.73 0.35 6.60
CA GLY A 353 -9.84 -0.75 7.00
C GLY A 353 -9.95 -2.01 6.12
N ASN A 354 -10.25 -1.86 4.83
CA ASN A 354 -10.19 -2.97 3.89
C ASN A 354 -8.73 -3.40 3.63
N SER A 355 -8.58 -4.64 3.18
CA SER A 355 -7.33 -5.26 2.74
C SER A 355 -7.02 -4.96 1.27
N ARG A 356 -8.02 -5.10 0.38
CA ARG A 356 -7.80 -5.14 -1.08
C ARG A 356 -8.81 -4.31 -1.90
N CYS A 357 -10.08 -4.37 -1.55
CA CYS A 357 -11.17 -3.84 -2.37
C CYS A 357 -11.49 -2.37 -2.09
N SER A 358 -12.08 -1.72 -3.10
CA SER A 358 -12.84 -0.47 -2.92
C SER A 358 -14.24 -0.78 -2.37
N LEU A 359 -15.07 0.25 -2.11
CA LEU A 359 -16.47 0.05 -1.71
C LEU A 359 -17.36 -0.53 -2.82
N ALA A 360 -16.83 -0.74 -4.03
CA ALA A 360 -17.50 -1.57 -5.03
C ALA A 360 -17.42 -3.08 -4.71
N GLY A 361 -16.81 -3.48 -3.58
CA GLY A 361 -16.56 -4.89 -3.22
C GLY A 361 -15.55 -5.57 -4.14
N ARG A 362 -14.85 -4.80 -4.98
CA ARG A 362 -13.98 -5.29 -6.06
C ARG A 362 -12.59 -4.65 -6.02
N ASP A 363 -11.62 -5.41 -6.49
CA ASP A 363 -10.22 -5.02 -6.65
C ASP A 363 -10.08 -3.94 -7.74
N PRO A 364 -9.75 -2.68 -7.38
CA PRO A 364 -9.59 -1.60 -8.36
C PRO A 364 -8.41 -1.84 -9.30
N ASN A 365 -7.38 -2.58 -8.88
CA ASN A 365 -6.24 -2.96 -9.73
C ASN A 365 -6.57 -4.17 -10.64
N ARG A 366 -7.84 -4.44 -10.91
CA ARG A 366 -8.33 -5.24 -12.04
C ARG A 366 -9.26 -4.46 -12.97
N ALA A 367 -9.52 -3.19 -12.66
CA ALA A 367 -10.55 -2.40 -13.31
C ALA A 367 -9.98 -1.31 -14.26
N TYR A 368 -8.66 -1.21 -14.43
CA TYR A 368 -8.05 -0.18 -15.29
C TYR A 368 -8.49 -0.29 -16.75
N GLY A 369 -8.78 -1.50 -17.24
CA GLY A 369 -9.28 -1.72 -18.60
C GLY A 369 -10.79 -1.49 -18.76
N THR A 370 -11.51 -1.09 -17.71
CA THR A 370 -12.97 -0.98 -17.74
C THR A 370 -13.43 0.46 -18.03
N GLY A 371 -14.58 0.61 -18.69
CA GLY A 371 -15.25 1.89 -18.89
C GLY A 371 -16.11 2.35 -17.70
N LEU A 372 -16.04 1.64 -16.56
CA LEU A 372 -16.95 1.80 -15.42
C LEU A 372 -16.53 2.99 -14.52
N ARG A 373 -16.73 4.21 -15.01
CA ARG A 373 -16.40 5.46 -14.29
C ARG A 373 -17.03 5.52 -12.91
N ASP A 374 -18.32 5.23 -12.81
CA ASP A 374 -19.07 5.45 -11.58
C ASP A 374 -18.81 4.33 -10.54
N THR A 375 -18.27 3.18 -10.95
CA THR A 375 -17.86 2.09 -10.05
C THR A 375 -16.40 2.22 -9.60
N PHE A 376 -15.51 2.67 -10.48
CA PHE A 376 -14.08 2.81 -10.22
C PHE A 376 -13.57 4.22 -10.57
N PRO A 377 -14.09 5.28 -9.92
CA PRO A 377 -13.80 6.66 -10.32
C PRO A 377 -12.32 7.01 -10.25
N GLY A 378 -11.60 6.57 -9.22
CA GLY A 378 -10.16 6.83 -9.08
C GLY A 378 -9.34 6.29 -10.26
N VAL A 379 -9.55 5.03 -10.59
CA VAL A 379 -8.85 4.33 -11.67
C VAL A 379 -9.24 4.91 -13.04
N TRP A 380 -10.53 5.18 -13.26
CA TRP A 380 -11.00 5.75 -14.52
C TRP A 380 -10.41 7.15 -14.76
N HIS A 381 -10.46 8.03 -13.75
CA HIS A 381 -9.96 9.40 -13.88
C HIS A 381 -8.42 9.45 -13.97
N LEU A 382 -7.71 8.54 -13.30
CA LEU A 382 -6.27 8.37 -13.48
C LEU A 382 -5.96 8.01 -14.93
N ARG A 383 -6.62 6.98 -15.49
CA ARG A 383 -6.44 6.56 -16.89
C ARG A 383 -6.73 7.70 -17.87
N ALA A 384 -7.86 8.39 -17.72
CA ALA A 384 -8.23 9.51 -18.58
C ALA A 384 -7.23 10.68 -18.49
N MET A 385 -6.60 10.89 -17.32
CA MET A 385 -5.53 11.88 -17.16
C MET A 385 -4.26 11.46 -17.90
N VAL A 386 -3.87 10.18 -17.80
CA VAL A 386 -2.71 9.64 -18.53
C VAL A 386 -2.92 9.72 -20.04
N GLU A 387 -4.11 9.38 -20.53
CA GLU A 387 -4.47 9.44 -21.95
C GLU A 387 -4.29 10.84 -22.53
N ARG A 388 -4.81 11.87 -21.85
CA ARG A 388 -4.60 13.27 -22.25
C ARG A 388 -3.14 13.67 -22.21
N LEU A 389 -2.41 13.22 -21.19
CA LEU A 389 -1.01 13.56 -21.04
C LEU A 389 -0.15 12.98 -22.17
N LEU A 390 -0.41 11.72 -22.55
CA LEU A 390 0.27 11.06 -23.67
C LEU A 390 0.03 11.73 -25.02
N ALA A 391 -1.14 12.37 -25.21
CA ALA A 391 -1.42 13.14 -26.42
C ALA A 391 -0.61 14.46 -26.52
N GLU A 392 -0.12 14.97 -25.39
CA GLU A 392 0.60 16.24 -25.32
C GLU A 392 2.12 16.08 -25.22
N ARG A 393 2.59 14.99 -24.62
CA ARG A 393 4.01 14.82 -24.27
C ARG A 393 4.38 13.36 -24.04
N GLU A 394 5.68 13.10 -24.06
CA GLU A 394 6.24 11.82 -23.63
C GLU A 394 5.99 11.59 -22.13
N VAL A 395 5.55 10.37 -21.80
CA VAL A 395 5.54 9.85 -20.44
C VAL A 395 6.69 8.85 -20.30
N VAL A 396 7.70 9.23 -19.51
CA VAL A 396 8.92 8.45 -19.34
C VAL A 396 8.68 7.23 -18.47
N LEU A 397 7.90 7.39 -17.40
CA LEU A 397 7.66 6.34 -16.41
C LEU A 397 6.28 6.47 -15.76
N TYR A 398 5.63 5.32 -15.59
CA TYR A 398 4.51 5.13 -14.68
C TYR A 398 4.89 4.11 -13.62
N CYS A 399 4.70 4.41 -12.33
CA CYS A 399 4.91 3.42 -11.27
C CYS A 399 3.77 3.44 -10.24
N ASP A 400 3.16 2.29 -10.03
CA ASP A 400 2.09 2.06 -9.05
C ASP A 400 2.63 1.34 -7.82
N PHE A 401 2.59 1.98 -6.66
CA PHE A 401 3.16 1.47 -5.42
C PHE A 401 2.16 0.57 -4.69
N HIS A 402 2.62 -0.65 -4.42
CA HIS A 402 1.87 -1.77 -3.88
C HIS A 402 2.62 -2.44 -2.72
N GLY A 403 1.98 -3.40 -2.07
CA GLY A 403 2.52 -4.16 -0.96
C GLY A 403 2.52 -5.67 -1.22
N HIS A 404 3.61 -6.35 -0.84
CA HIS A 404 3.77 -7.78 -1.09
C HIS A 404 3.83 -8.61 0.20
N SER A 405 2.98 -9.63 0.29
CA SER A 405 2.76 -10.42 1.51
C SER A 405 3.44 -11.79 1.53
N ARG A 406 4.24 -12.13 0.52
CA ARG A 406 4.84 -13.49 0.37
C ARG A 406 6.33 -13.52 0.08
N LYS A 407 6.94 -12.36 -0.15
CA LYS A 407 8.37 -12.23 -0.48
C LYS A 407 8.87 -10.99 0.23
N ASN A 408 10.02 -11.11 0.88
CA ASN A 408 10.79 -9.99 1.39
C ASN A 408 11.40 -9.20 0.23
N ASN A 409 11.99 -8.05 0.55
CA ASN A 409 12.59 -7.10 -0.36
C ASN A 409 11.56 -6.31 -1.19
N VAL A 410 12.06 -5.28 -1.86
CA VAL A 410 11.31 -4.49 -2.84
C VAL A 410 11.66 -4.99 -4.24
N PHE A 411 10.69 -5.04 -5.13
CA PHE A 411 10.94 -5.41 -6.52
C PHE A 411 9.88 -4.81 -7.43
N MET A 412 10.10 -4.87 -8.74
CA MET A 412 9.16 -4.37 -9.72
C MET A 412 8.61 -5.48 -10.60
N TYR A 413 7.34 -5.34 -10.92
CA TYR A 413 6.77 -6.03 -12.06
C TYR A 413 6.68 -5.06 -13.23
N GLY A 414 7.09 -5.48 -14.42
CA GLY A 414 7.07 -4.75 -15.70
C GLY A 414 6.17 -5.42 -16.74
N CYS A 415 6.33 -5.05 -18.02
CA CYS A 415 5.51 -5.54 -19.13
C CYS A 415 6.31 -5.77 -20.42
N ASP A 416 6.83 -6.97 -20.64
CA ASP A 416 7.53 -7.30 -21.89
C ASP A 416 6.58 -7.30 -23.09
N GLY A 417 6.98 -6.64 -24.17
CA GLY A 417 6.30 -6.70 -25.47
C GLY A 417 6.70 -7.94 -26.25
N GLY A 418 5.72 -8.75 -26.68
CA GLY A 418 5.94 -9.91 -27.56
C GLY A 418 6.42 -9.58 -28.99
N GLY A 419 6.83 -8.34 -29.25
CA GLY A 419 7.38 -7.92 -30.55
C GLY A 419 8.70 -8.61 -30.86
N ALA A 420 8.98 -8.78 -32.16
CA ALA A 420 10.08 -9.60 -32.69
C ALA A 420 11.50 -9.04 -32.48
N GLY A 421 11.68 -7.92 -31.76
CA GLY A 421 13.00 -7.31 -31.52
C GLY A 421 13.51 -7.50 -30.09
N ALA A 422 14.66 -8.17 -29.92
CA ALA A 422 15.31 -8.37 -28.62
C ALA A 422 15.65 -7.06 -27.88
N GLY A 423 15.95 -5.98 -28.62
CA GLY A 423 16.28 -4.67 -28.03
C GLY A 423 15.11 -3.98 -27.30
N SER A 424 13.86 -4.22 -27.73
CA SER A 424 12.67 -3.68 -27.06
C SER A 424 12.38 -4.38 -25.72
N ARG A 425 12.70 -5.68 -25.61
CA ARG A 425 12.46 -6.51 -24.41
C ARG A 425 13.40 -6.21 -23.26
N LEU A 426 14.63 -5.77 -23.55
CA LEU A 426 15.61 -5.45 -22.51
C LEU A 426 15.41 -4.07 -21.91
N HIS A 427 14.90 -3.10 -22.69
CA HIS A 427 14.76 -1.70 -22.27
C HIS A 427 14.02 -1.56 -20.94
N GLN A 428 12.90 -2.27 -20.78
CA GLN A 428 12.06 -2.17 -19.59
C GLN A 428 12.70 -2.78 -18.34
N ARG A 429 13.78 -3.54 -18.49
CA ARG A 429 14.53 -4.15 -17.40
C ARG A 429 15.63 -3.25 -16.86
N ILE A 430 16.02 -2.23 -17.62
CA ILE A 430 17.13 -1.34 -17.28
C ILE A 430 16.80 -0.52 -16.04
N PHE A 431 15.61 0.11 -15.98
CA PHE A 431 15.24 0.93 -14.82
C PHE A 431 15.21 0.11 -13.51
N PRO A 432 14.55 -1.07 -13.43
CA PRO A 432 14.65 -1.93 -12.25
C PRO A 432 16.07 -2.41 -11.92
N LEU A 433 16.92 -2.64 -12.93
CA LEU A 433 18.30 -3.04 -12.71
C LEU A 433 19.13 -1.89 -12.09
N MET A 434 18.99 -0.67 -12.61
CA MET A 434 19.60 0.52 -12.03
C MET A 434 19.13 0.75 -10.59
N LEU A 435 17.82 0.61 -10.34
CA LEU A 435 17.27 0.74 -8.99
C LEU A 435 17.86 -0.29 -8.02
N SER A 436 18.17 -1.51 -8.48
CA SER A 436 18.84 -2.52 -7.66
C SER A 436 20.28 -2.14 -7.29
N LYS A 437 20.95 -1.36 -8.13
CA LYS A 437 22.29 -0.84 -7.85
C LYS A 437 22.24 0.36 -6.90
N ASN A 438 21.21 1.21 -7.01
CA ASN A 438 21.04 2.38 -6.15
C ASN A 438 20.44 2.03 -4.77
N ALA A 439 19.76 0.88 -4.66
CA ALA A 439 19.17 0.38 -3.40
C ALA A 439 19.53 -1.11 -3.14
N PRO A 440 20.82 -1.47 -3.05
CA PRO A 440 21.27 -2.87 -3.04
C PRO A 440 20.86 -3.64 -1.78
N ASP A 441 20.56 -2.93 -0.69
CA ASP A 441 20.12 -3.50 0.57
C ASP A 441 18.59 -3.61 0.68
N LYS A 442 17.83 -3.23 -0.36
CA LYS A 442 16.34 -3.24 -0.34
C LYS A 442 15.72 -3.81 -1.61
N PHE A 443 16.30 -3.54 -2.78
CA PHE A 443 15.68 -3.86 -4.07
C PHE A 443 16.27 -5.13 -4.71
N SER A 444 15.39 -6.10 -4.99
CA SER A 444 15.72 -7.39 -5.59
C SER A 444 15.40 -7.41 -7.09
N PHE A 445 16.39 -7.13 -7.94
CA PHE A 445 16.24 -7.33 -9.39
C PHE A 445 15.84 -8.77 -9.77
N PRO A 446 16.42 -9.84 -9.17
CA PRO A 446 16.01 -11.22 -9.49
C PRO A 446 14.54 -11.53 -9.19
N SER A 447 13.90 -10.77 -8.28
CA SER A 447 12.48 -10.93 -7.97
C SER A 447 11.56 -10.22 -8.97
N CYS A 448 12.11 -9.41 -9.87
CA CYS A 448 11.34 -8.71 -10.88
C CYS A 448 10.76 -9.67 -11.93
N LYS A 449 9.57 -9.34 -12.43
CA LYS A 449 8.86 -10.15 -13.45
C LYS A 449 8.26 -9.23 -14.51
N PHE A 450 8.46 -9.56 -15.78
CA PHE A 450 8.05 -8.72 -16.90
C PHE A 450 7.00 -9.39 -17.79
N GLN A 451 6.91 -10.72 -17.77
CA GLN A 451 5.87 -11.45 -18.48
C GLN A 451 4.48 -11.15 -17.90
N VAL A 452 3.53 -10.81 -18.78
CA VAL A 452 2.16 -10.45 -18.39
C VAL A 452 1.26 -11.68 -18.40
N GLN A 453 0.78 -12.08 -17.23
CA GLN A 453 -0.23 -13.14 -17.10
C GLN A 453 -1.62 -12.62 -17.51
N LYS A 454 -2.45 -13.47 -18.12
CA LYS A 454 -3.83 -13.12 -18.55
C LYS A 454 -4.67 -12.52 -17.41
N SER A 455 -4.55 -13.06 -16.20
CA SER A 455 -5.26 -12.57 -14.99
C SER A 455 -4.83 -11.17 -14.53
N LYS A 456 -3.75 -10.62 -15.09
CA LYS A 456 -3.18 -9.30 -14.79
C LYS A 456 -3.39 -8.28 -15.90
N ALA A 457 -4.08 -8.65 -16.99
CA ALA A 457 -4.29 -7.78 -18.15
C ALA A 457 -5.02 -6.47 -17.81
N GLY A 458 -5.86 -6.45 -16.77
CA GLY A 458 -6.58 -5.27 -16.29
C GLY A 458 -5.90 -4.48 -15.16
N THR A 459 -4.63 -4.76 -14.87
CA THR A 459 -3.85 -4.01 -13.86
C THR A 459 -3.38 -2.67 -14.41
N GLY A 460 -3.17 -1.69 -13.53
CA GLY A 460 -2.75 -0.34 -13.92
C GLY A 460 -1.50 -0.36 -14.77
N ARG A 461 -0.47 -1.10 -14.34
CA ARG A 461 0.76 -1.27 -15.10
C ARG A 461 0.53 -1.69 -16.55
N VAL A 462 -0.24 -2.76 -16.76
CA VAL A 462 -0.45 -3.32 -18.10
C VAL A 462 -1.27 -2.37 -18.97
N VAL A 463 -2.27 -1.70 -18.39
CA VAL A 463 -3.10 -0.74 -19.13
C VAL A 463 -2.30 0.51 -19.52
N MET A 464 -1.52 1.10 -18.61
CA MET A 464 -0.66 2.24 -18.95
C MET A 464 0.39 1.87 -20.00
N TRP A 465 0.94 0.65 -19.92
CA TRP A 465 1.86 0.14 -20.94
C TRP A 465 1.20 0.05 -22.32
N ARG A 466 -0.01 -0.52 -22.40
CA ARG A 466 -0.78 -0.62 -23.65
C ARG A 466 -1.19 0.74 -24.23
N MET A 467 -1.31 1.77 -23.38
CA MET A 467 -1.57 3.14 -23.82
C MET A 467 -0.34 3.84 -24.40
N GLY A 468 0.86 3.27 -24.23
CA GLY A 468 2.11 3.82 -24.78
C GLY A 468 3.17 4.20 -23.74
N VAL A 469 2.94 3.93 -22.44
CA VAL A 469 3.98 4.16 -21.41
C VAL A 469 4.94 2.97 -21.36
N SER A 470 6.06 3.04 -22.07
CA SER A 470 7.03 1.93 -22.18
C SER A 470 7.52 1.42 -20.82
N ASN A 471 7.90 2.32 -19.92
CA ASN A 471 8.38 2.01 -18.57
C ASN A 471 7.23 2.13 -17.57
N SER A 472 6.35 1.14 -17.62
CA SER A 472 5.22 1.03 -16.71
C SER A 472 5.47 -0.08 -15.70
N TYR A 473 5.43 0.25 -14.41
CA TYR A 473 5.77 -0.68 -13.33
C TYR A 473 4.72 -0.74 -12.22
N THR A 474 4.73 -1.88 -11.53
CA THR A 474 4.17 -2.03 -10.19
C THR A 474 5.36 -2.22 -9.26
N MET A 475 5.56 -1.32 -8.30
CA MET A 475 6.57 -1.50 -7.26
C MET A 475 5.94 -2.22 -6.08
N GLU A 476 6.44 -3.41 -5.79
CA GLU A 476 5.96 -4.29 -4.72
C GLU A 476 6.87 -4.10 -3.51
N VAL A 477 6.35 -3.47 -2.46
CA VAL A 477 7.07 -3.23 -1.20
C VAL A 477 6.70 -4.33 -0.20
N ALA A 478 7.65 -5.13 0.27
CA ALA A 478 7.35 -6.18 1.23
C ALA A 478 6.75 -5.64 2.53
N PHE A 479 5.75 -6.34 3.09
CA PHE A 479 5.25 -6.06 4.44
C PHE A 479 6.26 -6.39 5.55
N GLY A 480 7.19 -7.30 5.22
CA GLY A 480 8.28 -7.72 6.09
C GLY A 480 9.43 -6.73 6.07
N GLY A 481 10.53 -7.14 5.43
CA GLY A 481 11.75 -6.35 5.40
C GLY A 481 12.71 -6.76 4.31
N SER A 482 14.01 -6.58 4.56
CA SER A 482 15.06 -6.95 3.62
C SER A 482 15.88 -8.15 4.08
N THR A 483 16.21 -9.00 3.12
CA THR A 483 17.15 -10.12 3.21
C THR A 483 18.38 -9.91 2.31
N LEU A 484 18.63 -8.67 1.87
CA LEU A 484 19.69 -8.32 0.92
C LEU A 484 20.82 -7.56 1.61
N GLY A 485 22.01 -7.56 1.01
CA GLY A 485 23.15 -6.76 1.48
C GLY A 485 23.57 -7.08 2.92
N GLY A 486 23.41 -8.33 3.36
CA GLY A 486 23.69 -8.76 4.74
C GLY A 486 22.59 -8.40 5.75
N ARG A 487 21.49 -7.77 5.31
CA ARG A 487 20.34 -7.48 6.19
C ARG A 487 19.49 -8.72 6.42
N SER A 488 18.88 -8.79 7.61
CA SER A 488 17.85 -9.75 7.98
C SER A 488 16.90 -9.11 9.00
N SER A 489 16.29 -8.00 8.58
CA SER A 489 15.49 -7.14 9.45
C SER A 489 14.26 -6.60 8.76
N HIS A 490 13.25 -6.28 9.56
CA HIS A 490 12.02 -5.63 9.13
C HIS A 490 12.30 -4.25 8.53
N PHE A 491 11.48 -3.82 7.57
CA PHE A 491 11.50 -2.43 7.16
C PHE A 491 10.94 -1.54 8.26
N THR A 492 11.63 -0.43 8.52
CA THR A 492 11.14 0.72 9.28
C THR A 492 10.38 1.69 8.37
N THR A 493 9.69 2.67 8.91
CA THR A 493 9.12 3.75 8.07
C THR A 493 10.19 4.55 7.35
N GLU A 494 11.42 4.62 7.88
CA GLU A 494 12.53 5.29 7.21
C GLU A 494 13.04 4.49 6.00
N ASP A 495 13.20 3.17 6.14
CA ASP A 495 13.53 2.30 5.00
C ASP A 495 12.48 2.42 3.89
N LEU A 496 11.20 2.51 4.26
CA LEU A 496 10.10 2.67 3.31
C LEU A 496 10.17 4.03 2.60
N LYS A 497 10.39 5.12 3.34
CA LYS A 497 10.54 6.47 2.75
C LYS A 497 11.76 6.56 1.84
N SER A 498 12.88 5.92 2.20
CA SER A 498 14.10 5.96 1.41
C SER A 498 13.93 5.38 0.00
N LEU A 499 12.96 4.47 -0.20
CA LEU A 499 12.61 3.96 -1.54
C LEU A 499 12.20 5.07 -2.50
N GLY A 500 11.54 6.11 -1.99
CA GLY A 500 11.14 7.26 -2.79
C GLY A 500 12.33 8.11 -3.25
N TYR A 501 13.37 8.22 -2.42
CA TYR A 501 14.66 8.82 -2.80
C TYR A 501 15.34 7.99 -3.88
N HIS A 502 15.50 6.68 -3.66
CA HIS A 502 16.18 5.81 -4.64
C HIS A 502 15.48 5.81 -6.00
N LEU A 503 14.13 5.90 -6.03
CA LEU A 503 13.40 6.04 -7.28
C LEU A 503 13.75 7.34 -8.02
N CYS A 504 13.86 8.45 -7.29
CA CYS A 504 14.24 9.76 -7.85
C CYS A 504 15.67 9.76 -8.39
N ASP A 505 16.60 9.21 -7.62
CA ASP A 505 18.01 9.06 -8.01
C ASP A 505 18.15 8.19 -9.26
N THR A 506 17.47 7.04 -9.30
CA THR A 506 17.43 6.18 -10.49
C THR A 506 16.77 6.86 -11.70
N LEU A 507 15.81 7.77 -11.50
CA LEU A 507 15.24 8.55 -12.61
C LEU A 507 16.26 9.49 -13.25
N LEU A 508 17.16 10.10 -12.46
CA LEU A 508 18.25 10.91 -12.99
C LEU A 508 19.24 10.04 -13.78
N ASP A 509 19.66 8.91 -13.21
CA ASP A 509 20.56 7.97 -13.89
C ASP A 509 19.98 7.41 -15.19
N PHE A 510 18.69 7.06 -15.18
CA PHE A 510 18.01 6.49 -16.34
C PHE A 510 17.82 7.51 -17.47
N CYS A 511 17.74 8.79 -17.13
CA CYS A 511 17.52 9.89 -18.07
C CYS A 511 18.78 10.72 -18.34
N ASP A 512 19.95 10.26 -17.89
CA ASP A 512 21.23 10.92 -18.11
C ASP A 512 21.47 11.07 -19.63
N PRO A 513 21.79 12.28 -20.13
CA PRO A 513 22.16 12.49 -21.53
C PRO A 513 23.37 11.65 -21.96
N HIS A 514 24.25 11.28 -21.02
CA HIS A 514 25.36 10.38 -21.28
C HIS A 514 24.94 8.91 -21.09
N PRO A 515 24.90 8.10 -22.17
CA PRO A 515 24.26 6.80 -22.14
C PRO A 515 25.09 5.70 -21.47
N ALA A 516 26.26 5.98 -20.88
CA ALA A 516 27.17 4.94 -20.38
C ALA A 516 26.53 4.03 -19.33
N LYS A 517 25.88 4.59 -18.29
CA LYS A 517 25.17 3.79 -17.26
C LYS A 517 24.06 2.95 -17.88
N PHE A 518 23.34 3.53 -18.83
CA PHE A 518 22.27 2.86 -19.56
C PHE A 518 22.80 1.69 -20.39
N GLN A 519 23.84 1.89 -21.18
CA GLN A 519 24.45 0.85 -22.01
C GLN A 519 25.06 -0.27 -21.16
N GLN A 520 25.72 0.06 -20.05
CA GLN A 520 26.23 -0.92 -19.12
C GLN A 520 25.11 -1.81 -18.54
N CYS A 521 24.02 -1.19 -18.08
CA CYS A 521 22.87 -1.94 -17.56
C CYS A 521 22.16 -2.75 -18.66
N LEU A 522 22.13 -2.25 -19.90
CA LEU A 522 21.58 -3.00 -21.03
C LEU A 522 22.40 -4.27 -21.32
N SER A 523 23.74 -4.16 -21.36
CA SER A 523 24.62 -5.32 -21.56
C SER A 523 24.51 -6.33 -20.43
N GLU A 524 24.42 -5.86 -19.18
CA GLU A 524 24.21 -6.72 -18.01
C GLU A 524 22.85 -7.43 -18.03
N ALA A 525 21.78 -6.71 -18.39
CA ALA A 525 20.45 -7.29 -18.52
C ALA A 525 20.40 -8.38 -19.61
N ASP A 526 21.07 -8.17 -20.74
CA ASP A 526 21.22 -9.18 -21.81
C ASP A 526 21.95 -10.42 -21.29
N ALA A 527 23.09 -10.24 -20.62
CA ALA A 527 23.85 -11.35 -20.04
C ALA A 527 23.03 -12.17 -19.02
N LEU A 528 22.30 -11.49 -18.13
CA LEU A 528 21.42 -12.14 -17.15
C LEU A 528 20.28 -12.92 -17.82
N LEU A 529 19.69 -12.36 -18.88
CA LEU A 529 18.62 -13.03 -19.61
C LEU A 529 19.13 -14.29 -20.32
N ARG A 530 20.29 -14.21 -20.99
CA ARG A 530 20.93 -15.36 -21.64
C ARG A 530 21.29 -16.46 -20.65
N GLN A 531 21.81 -16.10 -19.47
CA GLN A 531 22.12 -17.07 -18.43
C GLN A 531 20.86 -17.80 -17.95
N ARG A 532 19.73 -17.09 -17.80
CA ARG A 532 18.47 -17.70 -17.37
C ARG A 532 17.93 -18.67 -18.43
N LEU A 533 17.89 -18.25 -19.69
CA LEU A 533 17.47 -19.10 -20.81
C LEU A 533 18.38 -20.34 -20.96
N GLY A 534 19.69 -20.16 -20.82
CA GLY A 534 20.66 -21.27 -20.88
C GLY A 534 20.52 -22.28 -19.74
N ARG A 535 20.03 -21.85 -18.56
CA ARG A 535 19.72 -22.77 -17.44
C ARG A 535 18.42 -23.55 -17.68
N GLU A 536 17.42 -22.96 -18.33
CA GLU A 536 16.13 -23.60 -18.61
C GLU A 536 16.22 -24.64 -19.76
N LEU A 537 17.18 -24.50 -20.67
CA LEU A 537 17.45 -25.47 -21.76
C LEU A 537 18.28 -26.71 -21.34
N GLY A 538 18.66 -26.82 -20.07
CA GLY A 538 19.46 -27.91 -19.51
C GLY A 538 18.66 -29.19 -19.19
N CYS A 539 18.10 -29.85 -20.19
CA CYS A 539 17.81 -31.30 -20.23
C CYS A 539 17.41 -31.70 -21.67
N GLY A 540 18.39 -31.90 -22.56
CA GLY A 540 18.23 -32.69 -23.79
C GLY A 540 17.32 -32.17 -24.91
N ARG A 541 16.92 -30.88 -24.95
CA ARG A 541 16.10 -30.33 -26.06
C ARG A 541 16.87 -29.34 -26.94
N SER A 542 16.74 -29.50 -28.26
CA SER A 542 17.26 -28.59 -29.29
C SER A 542 16.57 -27.23 -29.24
N TRP A 543 17.32 -26.17 -29.55
CA TRP A 543 16.86 -24.77 -29.64
C TRP A 543 15.66 -24.57 -30.59
N SER A 544 15.42 -25.50 -31.52
CA SER A 544 14.37 -25.42 -32.53
C SER A 544 12.97 -25.83 -32.04
N ASP A 545 12.86 -26.55 -30.91
CA ASP A 545 11.64 -27.32 -30.59
C ASP A 545 10.92 -26.84 -29.32
N VAL A 546 11.36 -25.72 -28.72
CA VAL A 546 10.71 -25.15 -27.53
C VAL A 546 10.20 -23.75 -27.84
N SER A 547 8.89 -23.53 -27.66
CA SER A 547 8.34 -22.19 -27.74
C SER A 547 8.97 -21.32 -26.65
N MET A 548 9.58 -20.20 -27.04
CA MET A 548 10.17 -19.21 -26.11
C MET A 548 9.20 -18.74 -25.01
N SER A 549 7.88 -18.91 -25.18
CA SER A 549 6.88 -18.63 -24.16
C SER A 549 6.88 -19.60 -22.96
N GLU A 550 7.36 -20.83 -23.15
CA GLU A 550 7.36 -21.89 -22.12
C GLU A 550 8.57 -21.83 -21.19
N LEU A 551 9.69 -21.24 -21.64
CA LEU A 551 10.93 -21.15 -20.88
C LEU A 551 10.84 -20.01 -19.82
N GLU A 552 10.19 -18.88 -20.12
CA GLU A 552 10.32 -17.63 -19.34
C GLU A 552 9.55 -17.50 -17.99
N SER A 553 8.88 -18.55 -17.50
CA SER A 553 7.98 -18.47 -16.31
C SER A 553 8.65 -18.18 -14.94
#